data_AF-K7NK35-F1
#
_entry.id   AF-K7NK35-F1
#
_cell.length_a   1.000
_cell.length_b   1.000
_cell.length_c   1.000
_cell.angle_alpha   90.00
_cell.angle_beta   90.00
_cell.angle_gamma   90.00
#
_symmetry.space_group_name_H-M   'P 1'
#
loop_
_entity.id
_entity.type
_entity.pdbx_description
1 polymer ?
#
loop_
_entity_poly.entity_id
_entity_poly.type
_entity_poly.pdbx_seq_one_letter_code
_entity_poly.pdbx_strand_id
1 'polypeptide(L)'
;VVGDMTKVMGRVLEAPTLKLGDGGRNKQVIPPQEHRQWNLMSSHVFDGRRIQKWGLLSFTWDKPSTDLENIIKNFTSSLVRRCGEIGVAMNPSPFILEYKPMVQFNDMKALQQTLLGVQVKAKGELQILIIAMEEKHPGYNT
;
A
#
# COMPACT_ATOMS: atom_id res chain seq x y z
N VAL A 1 -46.60 20.24 18.40
CA VAL A 1 -46.10 21.10 17.31
C VAL A 1 -45.00 20.34 16.61
N VAL A 2 -45.27 19.82 15.41
CA VAL A 2 -44.19 19.32 14.54
C VAL A 2 -43.57 20.59 13.95
N GLY A 3 -42.32 20.90 14.33
CA GLY A 3 -41.64 22.08 13.85
C GLY A 3 -41.21 21.87 12.40
N ASP A 4 -41.63 22.77 11.51
CA ASP A 4 -41.14 22.78 10.14
C ASP A 4 -39.68 23.23 10.10
N MET A 5 -38.85 22.52 9.33
CA MET A 5 -37.44 22.92 9.15
C MET A 5 -37.33 24.25 8.40
N THR A 6 -36.41 25.10 8.84
CA THR A 6 -36.10 26.37 8.14
C THR A 6 -35.42 26.06 6.81
N LYS A 7 -35.99 26.57 5.71
CA LYS A 7 -35.38 26.45 4.38
C LYS A 7 -34.19 27.40 4.25
N VAL A 8 -33.08 26.90 3.73
CA VAL A 8 -31.87 27.69 3.46
C VAL A 8 -31.51 27.60 1.99
N MET A 9 -31.02 28.71 1.44
CA MET A 9 -30.46 28.76 0.09
C MET A 9 -28.99 28.30 0.16
N GLY A 10 -28.72 27.11 -0.33
CA GLY A 10 -27.37 26.57 -0.49
C GLY A 10 -26.90 26.62 -1.94
N ARG A 11 -25.61 26.34 -2.16
CA ARG A 11 -25.05 26.09 -3.50
C ARG A 11 -24.20 24.83 -3.47
N VAL A 12 -24.22 24.08 -4.56
CA VAL A 12 -23.34 22.92 -4.78
C VAL A 12 -22.17 23.41 -5.63
N LEU A 13 -20.95 23.15 -5.16
CA LEU A 13 -19.75 23.50 -5.91
C LEU A 13 -19.44 22.45 -6.97
N GLU A 14 -18.97 22.93 -8.12
CA GLU A 14 -18.42 22.08 -9.17
C GLU A 14 -17.17 21.32 -8.69
N ALA A 15 -16.97 20.12 -9.24
CA ALA A 15 -15.78 19.34 -8.93
C ALA A 15 -14.53 20.02 -9.52
N PRO A 16 -13.42 20.07 -8.77
CA PRO A 16 -12.19 20.62 -9.30
C PRO A 16 -11.55 19.67 -10.32
N THR A 17 -10.79 20.23 -11.26
CA THR A 17 -9.90 19.45 -12.12
C THR A 17 -8.70 18.96 -11.33
N LEU A 18 -8.47 17.66 -11.31
CA LEU A 18 -7.31 17.03 -10.69
C LEU A 18 -6.20 16.87 -11.73
N LYS A 19 -4.99 17.31 -11.39
CA LYS A 19 -3.78 17.10 -12.20
C LYS A 19 -3.16 15.75 -11.84
N LEU A 20 -2.81 14.97 -12.86
CA LEU A 20 -2.18 13.65 -12.74
C LEU A 20 -0.74 13.71 -13.28
N GLY A 21 -0.01 12.60 -13.18
CA GLY A 21 1.35 12.49 -13.69
C GLY A 21 1.42 12.44 -15.21
N ASP A 22 2.54 12.89 -15.77
CA ASP A 22 2.73 13.03 -17.23
C ASP A 22 2.99 11.70 -17.96
N GLY A 23 3.34 10.64 -17.23
CA GLY A 23 3.68 9.35 -17.83
C GLY A 23 2.48 8.46 -18.19
N GLY A 24 1.28 8.83 -17.76
CA GLY A 24 0.05 8.11 -18.12
C GLY A 24 -0.62 8.67 -19.38
N ARG A 25 -1.63 7.95 -19.90
CA ARG A 25 -2.48 8.41 -21.00
C ARG A 25 -3.33 9.61 -20.55
N ASN A 26 -3.90 9.54 -19.34
CA ASN A 26 -4.67 10.63 -18.76
C ASN A 26 -3.76 11.46 -17.86
N LYS A 27 -3.73 12.77 -18.10
CA LYS A 27 -2.92 13.75 -17.34
C LYS A 27 -3.74 14.64 -16.43
N GLN A 28 -5.06 14.56 -16.56
CA GLN A 28 -6.01 15.26 -15.71
C GLN A 28 -7.33 14.50 -15.67
N VAL A 29 -8.10 14.68 -14.60
CA VAL A 29 -9.45 14.13 -14.46
C VAL A 29 -10.35 15.14 -13.76
N ILE A 30 -11.59 15.28 -14.22
CA ILE A 30 -12.64 16.01 -13.50
C ILE A 30 -13.56 14.94 -12.91
N PRO A 31 -13.63 14.79 -11.57
CA PRO A 31 -14.50 13.80 -10.95
C PRO A 31 -15.97 14.01 -11.36
N PRO A 32 -16.71 12.96 -11.76
CA PRO A 32 -18.12 13.07 -12.12
C PRO A 32 -18.94 13.61 -10.95
N GLN A 33 -19.87 14.53 -11.21
CA GLN A 33 -20.68 15.15 -10.16
C GLN A 33 -21.57 14.15 -9.40
N GLU A 34 -22.04 13.12 -10.10
CA GLU A 34 -22.96 12.09 -9.61
C GLU A 34 -22.40 11.27 -8.44
N HIS A 35 -21.11 10.92 -8.49
CA HIS A 35 -20.49 10.01 -7.52
C HIS A 35 -19.22 10.59 -6.89
N ARG A 36 -18.64 11.64 -7.48
CA ARG A 36 -17.41 12.32 -7.03
C ARG A 36 -16.21 11.39 -6.90
N GLN A 37 -16.26 10.25 -7.60
CA GLN A 37 -15.21 9.24 -7.60
C GLN A 37 -14.31 9.39 -8.81
N TRP A 38 -13.04 9.09 -8.62
CA TRP A 38 -12.02 9.07 -9.67
C TRP A 38 -10.97 8.04 -9.30
N ASN A 39 -10.13 7.63 -10.25
CA ASN A 39 -9.05 6.69 -10.01
C ASN A 39 -7.84 6.98 -10.93
N LEU A 40 -6.78 6.19 -10.79
CA LEU A 40 -5.55 6.31 -11.57
C LEU A 40 -5.51 5.38 -12.79
N MET A 41 -6.65 4.87 -13.27
CA MET A 41 -6.65 4.00 -14.44
C MET A 41 -6.10 4.75 -15.66
N SER A 42 -5.16 4.11 -16.36
CA SER A 42 -4.42 4.69 -17.49
C SER A 42 -3.71 6.02 -17.16
N SER A 43 -3.42 6.27 -15.89
CA SER A 43 -2.83 7.50 -15.38
C SER A 43 -1.65 7.18 -14.48
N HIS A 44 -0.72 8.12 -14.35
CA HIS A 44 0.34 8.02 -13.33
C HIS A 44 0.02 8.93 -12.14
N VAL A 45 0.58 8.59 -10.98
CA VAL A 45 0.62 9.51 -9.84
C VAL A 45 1.38 10.78 -10.24
N PHE A 46 1.02 11.90 -9.62
CA PHE A 46 1.63 13.19 -9.94
C PHE A 46 3.15 13.22 -9.70
N ASP A 47 3.62 12.70 -8.56
CA ASP A 47 5.04 12.55 -8.23
C ASP A 47 5.36 11.08 -7.90
N GLY A 48 5.71 10.31 -8.93
CA GLY A 48 6.06 8.90 -8.82
C GLY A 48 7.49 8.72 -8.34
N ARG A 49 7.68 8.26 -7.09
CA ARG A 49 9.00 7.95 -6.54
C ARG A 49 9.48 6.57 -6.94
N ARG A 50 10.80 6.41 -7.09
CA ARG A 50 11.44 5.12 -7.35
C ARG A 50 11.74 4.39 -6.03
N ILE A 51 11.27 3.15 -5.92
CA ILE A 51 11.49 2.24 -4.80
C ILE A 51 12.54 1.20 -5.21
N GLN A 52 13.79 1.44 -4.85
CA GLN A 52 14.92 0.56 -5.11
C GLN A 52 15.09 -0.51 -4.02
N LYS A 53 15.00 -0.12 -2.75
CA LYS A 53 15.19 -1.04 -1.62
C LYS A 53 13.91 -1.18 -0.83
N TRP A 54 13.25 -2.31 -1.00
CA TRP A 54 12.06 -2.68 -0.25
C TRP A 54 12.16 -4.11 0.26
N GLY A 55 11.38 -4.45 1.27
CA GLY A 55 11.35 -5.79 1.86
C GLY A 55 9.93 -6.26 2.12
N LEU A 56 9.79 -7.58 2.27
CA LEU A 56 8.57 -8.24 2.69
C LEU A 56 8.87 -9.17 3.87
N LEU A 57 8.17 -8.96 4.97
CA LEU A 57 8.19 -9.81 6.15
C LEU A 57 6.82 -10.47 6.28
N SER A 58 6.77 -11.78 6.10
CA SER A 58 5.54 -12.56 6.21
C SER A 58 5.41 -13.15 7.60
N PHE A 59 4.46 -12.66 8.39
CA PHE A 59 4.01 -13.31 9.62
C PHE A 59 2.89 -14.29 9.29
N THR A 60 3.29 -15.51 9.00
CA THR A 60 2.41 -16.61 8.66
C THR A 60 2.89 -17.84 9.43
N TRP A 61 3.72 -18.65 8.77
CA TRP A 61 4.41 -19.81 9.31
C TRP A 61 5.93 -19.61 9.32
N ASP A 62 6.63 -20.35 10.17
CA ASP A 62 8.09 -20.37 10.21
C ASP A 62 8.72 -21.03 8.98
N LYS A 63 8.05 -22.04 8.42
CA LYS A 63 8.40 -22.71 7.17
C LYS A 63 7.26 -22.53 6.16
N PRO A 64 7.48 -21.79 5.07
CA PRO A 64 6.43 -21.57 4.10
C PRO A 64 6.12 -22.88 3.35
N SER A 65 4.84 -23.17 3.16
CA SER A 65 4.41 -24.19 2.21
C SER A 65 4.65 -23.69 0.78
N THR A 66 4.74 -24.61 -0.19
CA THR A 66 4.81 -24.27 -1.62
C THR A 66 3.68 -23.31 -2.04
N ASP A 67 2.49 -23.48 -1.48
CA ASP A 67 1.34 -22.61 -1.75
C ASP A 67 1.55 -21.19 -1.24
N LEU A 68 2.07 -21.03 -0.01
CA LEU A 68 2.37 -19.73 0.55
C LEU A 68 3.47 -19.02 -0.25
N GLU A 69 4.53 -19.72 -0.65
CA GLU A 69 5.57 -19.16 -1.52
C GLU A 69 5.00 -18.65 -2.84
N ASN A 70 4.09 -19.43 -3.45
CA ASN A 70 3.40 -19.02 -4.68
C ASN A 70 2.51 -17.80 -4.47
N ILE A 71 1.77 -17.73 -3.36
CA ILE A 71 0.95 -16.57 -3.01
C ILE A 71 1.83 -15.32 -2.87
N ILE A 72 2.92 -15.39 -2.12
CA ILE A 72 3.84 -14.26 -1.92
C ILE A 72 4.50 -13.84 -3.24
N LYS A 73 4.92 -14.81 -4.07
CA LYS A 73 5.49 -14.52 -5.40
C LYS A 73 4.48 -13.83 -6.32
N ASN A 74 3.24 -14.29 -6.33
CA ASN A 74 2.17 -13.68 -7.14
C ASN A 74 1.80 -12.28 -6.63
N PHE A 75 1.74 -12.11 -5.31
CA PHE A 75 1.52 -10.82 -4.67
C PHE A 75 2.62 -9.81 -5.02
N THR A 76 3.88 -10.19 -4.82
CA THR A 76 5.02 -9.30 -5.10
C THR A 76 5.11 -8.91 -6.57
N SER A 77 4.90 -9.86 -7.48
CA SER A 77 4.85 -9.59 -8.93
C SER A 77 3.70 -8.65 -9.28
N SER A 78 2.51 -8.86 -8.71
CA SER A 78 1.34 -8.00 -8.95
C SER A 78 1.53 -6.60 -8.39
N LEU A 79 2.14 -6.48 -7.21
CA LEU A 79 2.47 -5.20 -6.58
C LEU A 79 3.43 -4.40 -7.46
N VAL A 80 4.56 -4.99 -7.85
CA VAL A 80 5.56 -4.32 -8.70
C VAL A 80 4.94 -3.87 -10.02
N ARG A 81 4.16 -4.76 -10.67
CA ARG A 81 3.45 -4.43 -11.91
C ARG A 81 2.51 -3.25 -11.69
N ARG A 82 1.68 -3.31 -10.65
CA ARG A 82 0.68 -2.27 -10.37
C ARG A 82 1.32 -0.93 -10.03
N CYS A 83 2.39 -0.93 -9.23
CA CYS A 83 3.18 0.27 -8.96
C CYS A 83 3.74 0.86 -10.26
N GLY A 84 4.28 0.03 -11.16
CA GLY A 84 4.75 0.47 -12.48
C GLY A 84 3.64 1.11 -13.32
N GLU A 85 2.45 0.50 -13.37
CA GLU A 85 1.27 1.01 -14.10
C GLU A 85 0.81 2.40 -13.64
N ILE A 86 1.10 2.78 -12.39
CA ILE A 86 0.76 4.10 -11.83
C ILE A 86 1.99 5.02 -11.78
N GLY A 87 3.11 4.66 -12.41
CA GLY A 87 4.31 5.49 -12.48
C GLY A 87 5.25 5.42 -11.27
N VAL A 88 5.09 4.42 -10.40
CA VAL A 88 5.95 4.15 -9.25
C VAL A 88 6.87 2.97 -9.59
N ALA A 89 8.10 3.28 -10.02
CA ALA A 89 9.07 2.24 -10.37
C ALA A 89 9.58 1.51 -9.12
N MET A 90 9.40 0.19 -9.08
CA MET A 90 9.80 -0.66 -7.95
C MET A 90 10.75 -1.76 -8.43
N ASN A 91 11.79 -2.07 -7.66
CA ASN A 91 12.68 -3.20 -8.02
C ASN A 91 11.88 -4.52 -8.04
N PRO A 92 12.10 -5.42 -9.03
CA PRO A 92 11.24 -6.59 -9.25
C PRO A 92 11.16 -7.57 -8.09
N SER A 93 12.26 -7.73 -7.35
CA SER A 93 12.33 -8.61 -6.20
C SER A 93 12.56 -7.79 -4.93
N PRO A 94 11.98 -8.19 -3.79
CA PRO A 94 12.30 -7.57 -2.52
C PRO A 94 13.76 -7.83 -2.18
N PHE A 95 14.41 -6.82 -1.60
CA PHE A 95 15.77 -6.93 -1.06
C PHE A 95 15.81 -7.88 0.16
N ILE A 96 14.73 -7.91 0.94
CA ILE A 96 14.56 -8.81 2.10
C ILE A 96 13.23 -9.54 1.93
N LEU A 97 13.26 -10.87 2.00
CA LEU A 97 12.07 -11.72 2.06
C LEU A 97 12.25 -12.71 3.21
N GLU A 98 11.48 -12.56 4.27
CA GLU A 98 11.56 -13.41 5.47
C GLU A 98 10.19 -13.89 5.91
N TYR A 99 10.15 -15.10 6.46
CA TYR A 99 8.95 -15.72 7.02
C TYR A 99 9.15 -15.89 8.52
N LYS A 100 8.13 -15.53 9.29
CA LYS A 100 8.07 -15.64 10.74
C LYS A 100 6.71 -16.19 11.13
N PRO A 101 6.60 -16.94 12.22
CA PRO A 101 5.29 -17.38 12.71
C PRO A 101 4.54 -16.21 13.37
N MET A 102 3.22 -16.16 13.21
CA MET A 102 2.36 -15.14 13.84
C MET A 102 2.54 -15.02 15.36
N VAL A 103 2.87 -16.12 16.04
CA VAL A 103 3.12 -16.12 17.50
C VAL A 103 4.23 -15.13 17.91
N GLN A 104 5.22 -14.89 17.03
CA GLN A 104 6.29 -13.93 17.31
C GLN A 104 5.79 -12.49 17.40
N PHE A 105 4.64 -12.18 16.78
CA PHE A 105 4.03 -10.86 16.85
C PHE A 105 3.49 -10.54 18.24
N ASN A 106 3.19 -11.55 19.06
CA ASN A 106 2.81 -11.38 20.47
C ASN A 106 4.02 -11.03 21.37
N ASP A 107 5.24 -11.35 20.94
CA ASP A 107 6.46 -11.03 21.68
C ASP A 107 7.09 -9.75 21.13
N MET A 108 6.88 -8.65 21.85
CA MET A 108 7.43 -7.34 21.50
C MET A 108 8.96 -7.37 21.34
N LYS A 109 9.69 -8.13 22.16
CA LYS A 109 11.16 -8.20 22.07
C LYS A 109 11.56 -8.95 20.80
N ALA A 110 10.90 -10.06 20.50
CA ALA A 110 11.19 -10.85 19.31
C ALA A 110 10.82 -10.09 18.02
N LEU A 111 9.72 -9.34 18.03
CA LEU A 111 9.34 -8.44 16.93
C LEU A 111 10.38 -7.33 16.74
N GLN A 112 10.78 -6.66 17.82
CA GLN A 112 11.81 -5.62 17.78
C GLN A 112 13.13 -6.15 17.21
N GLN A 113 13.58 -7.32 17.67
CA GLN A 113 14.79 -7.96 17.15
C GLN A 113 14.69 -8.28 15.65
N THR A 114 13.52 -8.72 15.19
CA THR A 114 13.29 -9.00 13.76
C THR A 114 13.38 -7.72 12.93
N LEU A 115 12.73 -6.64 13.36
CA LEU A 115 12.78 -5.35 12.68
C LEU A 115 14.19 -4.75 12.67
N LEU A 116 14.93 -4.86 13.78
CA LEU A 116 16.33 -4.46 13.84
C LEU A 116 17.19 -5.29 12.89
N GLY A 117 16.97 -6.60 12.82
CA GLY A 117 17.65 -7.48 11.86
C GLY A 117 17.42 -7.04 10.41
N VAL A 118 16.19 -6.67 10.05
CA VAL A 118 15.84 -6.12 8.74
C VAL A 118 16.59 -4.81 8.48
N GLN A 119 16.61 -3.88 9.44
CA GLN A 119 17.33 -2.61 9.29
C GLN A 119 18.83 -2.80 9.10
N VAL A 120 19.45 -3.71 9.86
CA VAL A 120 20.87 -4.05 9.74
C VAL A 120 21.17 -4.67 8.38
N LYS A 121 20.37 -5.64 7.91
CA LYS A 121 20.51 -6.25 6.57
C LYS A 121 20.39 -5.21 5.46
N ALA A 122 19.45 -4.28 5.61
CA ALA A 122 19.24 -3.18 4.66
C ALA A 122 20.28 -2.05 4.77
N LYS A 123 21.18 -2.09 5.75
CA LYS A 123 22.16 -1.03 6.05
C LYS A 123 21.51 0.34 6.23
N GLY A 124 20.29 0.38 6.78
CA GLY A 124 19.51 1.61 6.95
C GLY A 124 18.96 2.23 5.66
N GLU A 125 19.12 1.58 4.51
CA GLU A 125 18.68 2.11 3.20
C GLU A 125 17.33 1.56 2.74
N LEU A 126 16.56 0.93 3.64
CA LEU A 126 15.24 0.39 3.32
C LEU A 126 14.24 1.55 3.15
N GLN A 127 13.57 1.62 2.01
CA GLN A 127 12.55 2.63 1.74
C GLN A 127 11.17 2.20 2.22
N ILE A 128 10.84 0.91 2.06
CA ILE A 128 9.54 0.34 2.43
C ILE A 128 9.74 -1.07 2.98
N LEU A 129 9.08 -1.37 4.10
CA LEU A 129 8.89 -2.72 4.59
C LEU A 129 7.40 -3.07 4.53
N ILE A 130 7.07 -4.13 3.80
CA ILE A 130 5.71 -4.68 3.74
C ILE A 130 5.62 -5.81 4.74
N ILE A 131 4.60 -5.79 5.59
CA ILE A 131 4.36 -6.84 6.56
C ILE A 131 3.07 -7.56 6.15
N ALA A 132 3.18 -8.81 5.70
CA ALA A 132 2.04 -9.67 5.43
C ALA A 132 1.68 -10.44 6.70
N MET A 133 0.40 -10.56 7.03
CA MET A 133 -0.09 -11.24 8.22
C MET A 133 -1.24 -12.18 7.85
N GLU A 134 -1.35 -13.35 8.49
CA GLU A 134 -2.46 -14.29 8.28
C GLU A 134 -3.80 -13.73 8.76
N GLU A 135 -3.76 -12.97 9.84
CA GLU A 135 -4.94 -12.43 10.50
C GLU A 135 -4.65 -11.05 11.09
N LYS A 136 -5.73 -10.33 11.42
CA LYS A 136 -5.63 -9.05 12.10
C LYS A 136 -5.07 -9.28 13.51
N HIS A 137 -3.95 -8.63 13.81
CA HIS A 137 -3.32 -8.73 15.12
C HIS A 137 -3.58 -7.48 15.98
N PRO A 138 -3.92 -7.59 17.28
CA PRO A 138 -4.14 -6.44 18.17
C PRO A 138 -2.93 -5.50 18.29
N GLY A 139 -1.72 -6.04 18.11
CA GLY A 139 -0.48 -5.24 18.09
C GLY A 139 -0.38 -4.24 16.93
N TYR A 140 -1.23 -4.36 15.91
CA TYR A 140 -1.46 -3.30 14.91
C TYR A 140 -2.63 -2.46 15.41
N ASN A 141 -2.33 -1.36 16.13
CA ASN A 141 -3.32 -0.40 16.59
C ASN A 141 -4.05 0.20 15.37
N THR A 142 -5.24 -0.31 15.07
CA THR A 142 -6.19 0.29 14.11
C THR A 142 -7.31 0.96 14.85
#